data_AF-A0A9P6PV20-F1
#
_entry.id   AF-A0A9P6PV20-F1
#
_cell.length_a   1.000
_cell.length_b   1.000
_cell.length_c   1.000
_cell.angle_alpha   90.00
_cell.angle_beta   90.00
_cell.angle_gamma   90.00
#
_symmetry.space_group_name_H-M   'P 1'
#
loop_
_entity.id
_entity.type
_entity.pdbx_description
1 polymer ?
#
loop_
_entity_poly.entity_id
_entity_poly.type
_entity_poly.pdbx_seq_one_letter_code
_entity_poly.pdbx_strand_id
1 'polypeptide(L)'
;MPSKVPSPPVAHRICIFASAYDVIFQIFHPHNPGDPPDYKNLAVFAGSYFLLGLLATIFGFSRYVTVKMARQAIPKTYMPITEEDLPEKVYGFVQSELDRVARLAKKAVPLLEESGQPGWGKPESSLQNTHFKTFMASTPHFIERAAVAYSPEFARPPNMSISAYIHMLMDQRLIARDLGLEYILGYEQARFGGNESGESQTTNIPISVVAGYHRSYGQYRAEPSMASYGGGAPMAVPGQDVICEDEYRRFMKLLSLILQVAPIRLSAAARSYASSAPQLDSNISKSSSNLVSSTKPLIVNNQRIVAGAVVSRQPLILRDLLPFEQEYFQYQKDLERDHAAPFAAEFYFKKGSVAERRWRQSEADRMAAQKAGGAGAKAAEASSSSSSSSSAAATEASGEDEDMTEEERVAAQEAKVEFNDRVTEADRKNDIRSLERALARTLYLIVKKPRDQHAWQFPQGGVHVTENLQEAAGRELAEECGANMDLWFVGRVPIGHYNYSFSKAFREKTENPTVSGAKVFFMKAHIFAGQVQVDNNEIVDYAWVTKQEMKDYVSAEYYEAVKDMLSDL
;
A
#
# COMPACT_ATOMS: atom_id res chain seq x y z
N MET A 1 7.82 17.49 -3.96
CA MET A 1 8.72 17.47 -5.14
C MET A 1 9.26 18.88 -5.37
N PRO A 2 10.51 19.08 -5.84
CA PRO A 2 10.97 20.41 -6.21
C PRO A 2 10.19 20.90 -7.43
N SER A 3 9.48 22.02 -7.28
CA SER A 3 8.77 22.66 -8.40
C SER A 3 9.76 23.03 -9.50
N LYS A 4 9.58 22.44 -10.69
CA LYS A 4 10.41 22.71 -11.86
C LYS A 4 10.20 24.18 -12.24
N VAL A 5 11.14 25.05 -11.87
CA VAL A 5 11.16 26.45 -12.32
C VAL A 5 11.00 26.44 -13.83
N PRO A 6 10.00 27.13 -14.42
CA PRO A 6 9.82 27.13 -15.86
C PRO A 6 11.09 27.70 -16.48
N SER A 7 11.77 26.89 -17.29
CA SER A 7 12.91 27.36 -18.06
C SER A 7 12.45 28.53 -18.92
N PRO A 8 13.21 29.65 -18.98
CA PRO A 8 12.81 30.79 -19.80
C PRO A 8 12.56 30.33 -21.23
N PRO A 9 11.55 30.89 -21.93
CA PRO A 9 11.16 30.46 -23.27
C PRO A 9 12.38 30.31 -24.17
N VAL A 10 12.47 29.18 -24.89
CA VAL A 10 13.62 28.84 -25.74
C VAL A 10 13.94 29.97 -26.73
N ALA A 11 12.90 30.69 -27.18
CA ALA A 11 12.98 31.92 -27.97
C ALA A 11 13.96 32.97 -27.41
N HIS A 12 13.94 33.29 -26.10
CA HIS A 12 14.84 34.30 -25.54
C HIS A 12 16.32 33.90 -25.61
N ARG A 13 16.62 32.60 -25.50
CA ARG A 13 17.99 32.10 -25.67
C ARG A 13 18.44 32.24 -27.12
N ILE A 14 17.55 31.88 -28.06
CA ILE A 14 17.81 32.01 -29.51
C ILE A 14 18.07 33.49 -29.88
N CYS A 15 17.27 34.44 -29.39
CA CYS A 15 17.47 35.86 -29.68
C CYS A 15 18.84 36.40 -29.23
N ILE A 16 19.33 36.01 -28.04
CA ILE A 16 20.64 36.47 -27.55
C ILE A 16 21.78 35.94 -28.45
N PHE A 17 21.75 34.65 -28.81
CA PHE A 17 22.75 34.08 -29.73
C PHE A 17 22.65 34.66 -31.15
N ALA A 18 21.44 34.90 -31.65
CA ALA A 18 21.23 35.54 -32.95
C ALA A 18 21.76 36.98 -32.99
N SER A 19 21.49 37.78 -31.95
CA SER A 19 22.01 39.16 -31.85
C SER A 19 23.54 39.21 -31.72
N ALA A 20 24.13 38.25 -30.99
CA ALA A 20 25.59 38.15 -30.88
C ALA A 20 26.23 37.75 -32.22
N TYR A 21 25.60 36.83 -32.95
CA TYR A 21 26.05 36.42 -34.28
C TYR A 21 25.96 37.57 -35.31
N ASP A 22 24.87 38.34 -35.31
CA ASP A 22 24.68 39.48 -36.22
C ASP A 22 25.73 40.57 -36.02
N VAL A 23 26.03 40.95 -34.77
CA VAL A 23 27.10 41.92 -34.47
C VAL A 23 28.48 41.40 -34.89
N ILE A 24 28.77 40.12 -34.67
CA ILE A 24 30.02 39.49 -35.16
C ILE A 24 30.06 39.50 -36.68
N PHE A 25 28.95 39.19 -37.35
CA PHE A 25 28.85 39.16 -38.81
C PHE A 25 29.12 40.53 -39.44
N GLN A 26 28.56 41.60 -38.87
CA GLN A 26 28.77 42.99 -39.28
C GLN A 26 30.22 43.46 -39.09
N ILE A 27 30.93 42.96 -38.07
CA ILE A 27 32.36 43.26 -37.83
C ILE A 27 33.26 42.63 -38.91
N PHE A 28 32.90 41.44 -39.41
CA PHE A 28 33.66 40.74 -40.46
C PHE A 28 33.23 41.10 -41.90
N HIS A 29 32.06 41.71 -42.08
CA HIS A 29 31.54 42.15 -43.38
C HIS A 29 31.21 43.66 -43.33
N PRO A 30 32.22 44.54 -43.44
CA PRO A 30 32.00 45.99 -43.48
C PRO A 30 31.18 46.40 -44.71
N HIS A 31 30.45 47.52 -44.58
CA HIS A 31 29.46 47.94 -45.57
C HIS A 31 30.06 48.32 -46.95
N ASN A 32 31.37 48.60 -47.00
CA ASN A 32 32.13 48.84 -48.24
C ASN A 32 33.08 47.66 -48.53
N PRO A 33 33.06 47.09 -49.76
CA PRO A 33 33.97 46.02 -50.15
C PRO A 33 35.38 46.57 -50.39
N GLY A 34 36.20 46.57 -49.34
CA GLY A 34 37.61 47.00 -49.40
C GLY A 34 38.20 47.47 -48.07
N ASP A 35 37.35 47.83 -47.10
CA ASP A 35 37.82 48.27 -45.77
C ASP A 35 38.29 47.07 -44.91
N PRO A 36 39.36 47.22 -44.10
CA PRO A 36 39.79 46.19 -43.17
C PRO A 36 38.77 46.02 -42.03
N PRO A 37 38.57 44.80 -41.50
CA PRO A 37 37.61 44.55 -40.43
C PRO A 37 37.96 45.31 -39.14
N ASP A 38 36.97 45.86 -38.46
CA ASP A 38 37.19 46.73 -37.30
C ASP A 38 37.44 45.93 -36.01
N TYR A 39 38.70 45.52 -35.84
CA TYR A 39 39.19 44.80 -34.66
C TYR A 39 39.00 45.56 -33.34
N LYS A 40 38.80 46.90 -33.35
CA LYS A 40 38.55 47.66 -32.11
C LYS A 40 37.16 47.36 -31.57
N ASN A 41 36.17 47.32 -32.45
CA ASN A 41 34.79 46.96 -32.08
C ASN A 41 34.72 45.49 -31.64
N LEU A 42 35.47 44.60 -32.30
CA LEU A 42 35.60 43.19 -31.87
C LEU A 42 36.16 43.07 -30.45
N ALA A 43 37.20 43.83 -30.10
CA ALA A 43 37.80 43.82 -28.77
C ALA A 43 36.83 44.33 -27.68
N VAL A 44 36.09 45.41 -27.96
CA VAL A 44 35.06 45.96 -27.05
C VAL A 44 33.90 44.98 -26.86
N PHE A 45 33.43 44.35 -27.95
CA PHE A 45 32.36 43.36 -27.92
C PHE A 45 32.75 42.08 -27.17
N ALA A 46 33.94 41.54 -27.43
CA ALA A 46 34.47 40.39 -26.70
C ALA A 46 34.65 40.70 -25.21
N GLY A 47 35.15 41.89 -24.87
CA GLY A 47 35.31 42.35 -23.49
C GLY A 47 33.98 42.48 -22.73
N SER A 48 32.93 43.02 -23.37
CA SER A 48 31.62 43.19 -22.73
C SER A 48 30.90 41.85 -22.48
N TYR A 49 30.98 40.90 -23.43
CA TYR A 49 30.44 39.55 -23.24
C TYR A 49 31.22 38.73 -22.20
N PHE A 50 32.55 38.91 -22.13
CA PHE A 50 33.36 38.30 -21.08
C PHE A 50 32.96 38.83 -19.69
N LEU A 51 32.81 40.15 -19.55
CA LEU A 51 32.35 40.79 -18.31
C LEU A 51 30.93 40.33 -17.91
N LEU A 52 30.02 40.23 -18.88
CA LEU A 52 28.66 39.71 -18.66
C LEU A 52 28.68 38.25 -18.17
N GLY A 53 29.51 37.40 -18.76
CA GLY A 53 29.70 36.01 -18.33
C GLY A 53 30.29 35.91 -16.92
N LEU A 54 31.26 36.77 -16.59
CA LEU A 54 31.85 36.86 -15.24
C LEU A 54 30.80 37.28 -14.20
N LEU A 55 30.02 38.33 -14.46
CA LEU A 55 28.97 38.78 -13.55
C LEU A 55 27.86 37.72 -13.39
N ALA A 56 27.42 37.09 -14.49
CA ALA A 56 26.42 36.04 -14.45
C ALA A 56 26.87 34.80 -13.66
N THR A 57 28.15 34.42 -13.75
CA THR A 57 28.72 33.31 -12.97
C THR A 57 28.87 33.69 -11.49
N ILE A 58 29.28 34.92 -11.15
CA ILE A 58 29.33 35.42 -9.77
C ILE A 58 27.92 35.41 -9.13
N PHE A 59 26.91 35.96 -9.81
CA PHE A 59 25.53 35.97 -9.29
C PHE A 59 24.93 34.56 -9.20
N GLY A 60 25.22 33.68 -10.18
CA GLY A 60 24.83 32.28 -10.15
C GLY A 60 25.44 31.51 -8.98
N PHE A 61 26.73 31.73 -8.71
CA PHE A 61 27.44 31.10 -7.59
C PHE A 61 26.95 31.64 -6.24
N SER A 62 26.78 32.96 -6.10
CA SER A 62 26.18 33.59 -4.91
C SER A 62 24.81 32.98 -4.59
N ARG A 63 23.91 32.92 -5.60
CA ARG A 63 22.59 32.28 -5.45
C ARG A 63 22.68 30.80 -5.09
N TYR A 64 23.63 30.06 -5.66
CA TYR A 64 23.87 28.65 -5.31
C TYR A 64 24.28 28.48 -3.85
N VAL A 65 25.20 29.32 -3.34
CA VAL A 65 25.63 29.30 -1.93
C VAL A 65 24.47 29.64 -1.00
N THR A 66 23.71 30.70 -1.26
CA THR A 66 22.55 31.09 -0.44
C THR A 66 21.49 29.98 -0.38
N VAL A 67 21.16 29.35 -1.52
CA VAL A 67 20.22 28.22 -1.56
C VAL A 67 20.77 26.99 -0.83
N LYS A 68 22.08 26.73 -0.91
CA LYS A 68 22.73 25.61 -0.21
C LYS A 68 22.72 25.82 1.30
N MET A 69 23.03 27.02 1.79
CA MET A 69 22.96 27.39 3.21
C MET A 69 21.52 27.35 3.73
N ALA A 70 20.56 27.93 3.01
CA ALA A 70 19.15 27.87 3.38
C ALA A 70 18.65 26.42 3.49
N ARG A 71 19.05 25.52 2.56
CA ARG A 71 18.73 24.08 2.65
C ARG A 71 19.41 23.35 3.82
N GLN A 72 20.53 23.84 4.32
CA GLN A 72 21.21 23.29 5.50
C GLN A 72 20.57 23.77 6.80
N ALA A 73 19.94 24.95 6.79
CA ALA A 73 19.19 25.53 7.91
C ALA A 73 17.75 24.98 8.04
N ILE A 74 17.23 24.23 7.06
CA ILE A 74 15.96 23.52 7.20
C ILE A 74 16.12 22.47 8.32
N PRO A 75 15.28 22.49 9.38
CA PRO A 75 15.36 21.49 10.43
C PRO A 75 15.15 20.09 9.85
N LYS A 76 16.11 19.21 10.10
CA LYS A 76 16.04 17.81 9.67
C LYS A 76 15.13 17.06 10.65
N THR A 77 14.31 16.15 10.15
CA THR A 77 13.46 15.25 10.95
C THR A 77 14.25 14.43 11.99
N TYR A 78 15.57 14.31 11.80
CA TYR A 78 16.50 13.79 12.79
C TYR A 78 17.73 14.70 12.83
N MET A 79 17.97 15.33 13.99
CA MET A 79 19.26 15.97 14.28
C MET A 79 20.19 14.90 14.86
N PRO A 80 21.35 14.62 14.25
CA PRO A 80 22.29 13.68 14.82
C PRO A 80 22.85 14.29 16.10
N ILE A 81 22.45 13.70 17.23
CA ILE A 81 23.01 13.98 18.55
C ILE A 81 24.52 13.84 18.46
N THR A 82 25.25 14.85 18.92
CA THR A 82 26.71 14.84 19.04
C THR A 82 27.13 14.40 20.43
N GLU A 83 28.41 14.06 20.60
CA GLU A 83 28.98 13.68 21.90
C GLU A 83 28.97 14.83 22.93
N GLU A 84 28.85 16.08 22.45
CA GLU A 84 28.76 17.29 23.27
C GLU A 84 27.33 17.56 23.80
N ASP A 85 26.30 17.01 23.14
CA ASP A 85 24.88 17.27 23.45
C ASP A 85 24.34 16.44 24.64
N LEU A 86 24.99 15.33 24.99
CA LEU A 86 24.53 14.39 26.03
C LEU A 86 25.69 13.89 26.90
N PRO A 87 25.42 13.54 28.18
CA PRO A 87 26.39 12.82 28.98
C PRO A 87 26.84 11.52 28.30
N GLU A 88 28.15 11.26 28.30
CA GLU A 88 28.85 10.16 27.60
C GLU A 88 28.12 8.80 27.69
N LYS A 89 27.60 8.44 28.88
CA LYS A 89 26.84 7.21 29.10
C LYS A 89 25.51 7.14 28.33
N VAL A 90 24.80 8.27 28.23
CA VAL A 90 23.53 8.37 27.51
C VAL A 90 23.79 8.37 26.01
N TYR A 91 24.82 9.11 25.56
CA TYR A 91 25.28 9.09 24.18
C TYR A 91 25.65 7.67 23.72
N GLY A 92 26.47 6.95 24.49
CA GLY A 92 26.85 5.56 24.21
C GLY A 92 25.65 4.61 24.14
N PHE A 93 24.65 4.77 25.02
CA PHE A 93 23.41 3.98 24.96
C PHE A 93 22.61 4.25 23.68
N VAL A 94 22.38 5.53 23.35
CA VAL A 94 21.64 5.92 22.13
C VAL A 94 22.34 5.41 20.87
N GLN A 95 23.67 5.56 20.78
CA GLN A 95 24.44 4.99 19.66
C GLN A 95 24.28 3.47 19.60
N SER A 96 24.37 2.75 20.72
CA SER A 96 24.23 1.28 20.74
C SER A 96 22.86 0.78 20.24
N GLU A 97 21.79 1.53 20.53
CA GLU A 97 20.44 1.23 20.06
C GLU A 97 20.23 1.60 18.59
N LEU A 98 20.78 2.73 18.11
CA LEU A 98 20.80 3.06 16.67
C LEU A 98 21.53 1.97 15.86
N ASP A 99 22.66 1.50 16.38
CA ASP A 99 23.47 0.44 15.80
C ASP A 99 22.72 -0.91 15.78
N ARG A 100 21.95 -1.20 16.83
CA ARG A 100 21.04 -2.36 16.93
C ARG A 100 19.90 -2.25 15.91
N VAL A 101 19.27 -1.08 15.77
CA VAL A 101 18.21 -0.82 14.78
C VAL A 101 18.75 -0.93 13.35
N ALA A 102 19.94 -0.41 13.07
CA ALA A 102 20.60 -0.56 11.76
C ALA A 102 20.88 -2.04 11.42
N ARG A 103 21.37 -2.82 12.39
CA ARG A 103 21.54 -4.28 12.24
C ARG A 103 20.20 -5.00 12.05
N LEU A 104 19.14 -4.61 12.75
CA LEU A 104 17.81 -5.19 12.62
C LEU A 104 17.19 -4.87 11.25
N ALA A 105 17.25 -3.61 10.82
CA ALA A 105 16.79 -3.17 9.50
C ALA A 105 17.51 -3.93 8.37
N LYS A 106 18.83 -4.12 8.47
CA LYS A 106 19.59 -4.94 7.50
C LYS A 106 19.17 -6.41 7.48
N LYS A 107 18.76 -6.98 8.62
CA LYS A 107 18.20 -8.35 8.72
C LYS A 107 16.75 -8.46 8.27
N ALA A 108 15.99 -7.36 8.34
CA ALA A 108 14.59 -7.27 7.96
C ALA A 108 14.39 -6.90 6.48
N VAL A 109 15.47 -6.69 5.71
CA VAL A 109 15.39 -6.66 4.24
C VAL A 109 14.96 -8.06 3.77
N PRO A 110 13.82 -8.20 3.05
CA PRO A 110 13.34 -9.49 2.62
C PRO A 110 14.36 -10.15 1.68
N LEU A 111 14.66 -11.42 1.91
CA LEU A 111 15.54 -12.21 1.06
C LEU A 111 14.85 -12.42 -0.29
N LEU A 112 15.58 -12.18 -1.40
CA LEU A 112 15.06 -12.36 -2.76
C LEU A 112 14.48 -13.78 -2.98
N GLU A 113 15.05 -14.79 -2.33
CA GLU A 113 14.60 -16.18 -2.41
C GLU A 113 13.22 -16.42 -1.79
N GLU A 114 12.82 -15.63 -0.79
CA GLU A 114 11.53 -15.71 -0.08
C GLU A 114 10.45 -14.79 -0.68
N SER A 115 10.82 -13.90 -1.62
CA SER A 115 9.98 -12.81 -2.13
C SER A 115 9.03 -13.17 -3.28
N GLY A 116 8.96 -14.44 -3.69
CA GLY A 116 8.14 -14.90 -4.81
C GLY A 116 6.67 -15.10 -4.42
N GLN A 117 5.76 -14.30 -5.00
CA GLN A 117 4.34 -14.65 -5.01
C GLN A 117 4.13 -15.94 -5.81
N PRO A 118 3.32 -16.91 -5.33
CA PRO A 118 2.96 -18.09 -6.11
C PRO A 118 2.43 -17.73 -7.50
N GLY A 119 2.66 -18.59 -8.50
CA GLY A 119 2.22 -18.35 -9.88
C GLY A 119 3.02 -17.31 -10.67
N TRP A 120 3.89 -16.51 -10.03
CA TRP A 120 4.74 -15.50 -10.69
C TRP A 120 6.22 -15.91 -10.69
N GLY A 121 6.96 -15.50 -11.73
CA GLY A 121 8.42 -15.62 -11.75
C GLY A 121 9.09 -14.69 -10.73
N LYS A 122 10.15 -15.17 -10.08
CA LYS A 122 10.84 -14.47 -9.00
C LYS A 122 11.40 -13.11 -9.45
N PRO A 123 11.52 -12.12 -8.53
CA PRO A 123 12.27 -10.90 -8.80
C PRO A 123 13.71 -11.22 -9.21
N GLU A 124 14.25 -10.46 -10.18
CA GLU A 124 15.55 -10.68 -10.83
C GLU A 124 15.72 -12.01 -11.61
N SER A 125 14.68 -12.85 -11.71
CA SER A 125 14.69 -14.01 -12.62
C SER A 125 14.39 -13.60 -14.07
N SER A 126 14.76 -14.46 -15.03
CA SER A 126 14.38 -14.35 -16.44
C SER A 126 12.86 -14.36 -16.67
N LEU A 127 12.11 -14.90 -15.71
CA LEU A 127 10.65 -15.02 -15.72
C LEU A 127 9.96 -13.90 -14.90
N GLN A 128 10.70 -12.91 -14.40
CA GLN A 128 10.15 -11.77 -13.64
C GLN A 128 8.99 -11.09 -14.40
N ASN A 129 7.91 -10.78 -13.69
CA ASN A 129 6.65 -10.25 -14.24
C ASN A 129 5.89 -11.19 -15.21
N THR A 130 6.26 -12.47 -15.29
CA THR A 130 5.50 -13.48 -16.04
C THR A 130 4.62 -14.29 -15.09
N HIS A 131 3.31 -14.26 -15.32
CA HIS A 131 2.35 -15.10 -14.61
C HIS A 131 2.19 -16.45 -15.33
N PHE A 132 2.58 -17.55 -14.68
CA PHE A 132 2.71 -18.85 -15.33
C PHE A 132 1.41 -19.39 -15.89
N LYS A 133 0.29 -19.24 -15.17
CA LYS A 133 -1.03 -19.74 -15.63
C LYS A 133 -1.54 -19.00 -16.86
N THR A 134 -1.33 -17.68 -16.92
CA THR A 134 -1.71 -16.86 -18.08
C THR A 134 -0.79 -17.12 -19.28
N PHE A 135 0.51 -17.30 -19.04
CA PHE A 135 1.47 -17.68 -20.07
C PHE A 135 1.16 -19.05 -20.66
N MET A 136 0.90 -20.06 -19.81
CA MET A 136 0.47 -21.38 -20.27
C MET A 136 -0.86 -21.33 -21.03
N ALA A 137 -1.81 -20.48 -20.65
CA ALA A 137 -3.05 -20.32 -21.41
C ALA A 137 -2.83 -19.83 -22.86
N SER A 138 -1.75 -19.08 -23.14
CA SER A 138 -1.43 -18.56 -24.48
C SER A 138 -0.57 -19.48 -25.35
N THR A 139 0.14 -20.46 -24.79
CA THR A 139 1.00 -21.38 -25.56
C THR A 139 0.32 -22.12 -26.73
N PRO A 140 -0.98 -22.52 -26.67
CA PRO A 140 -1.63 -23.18 -27.81
C PRO A 140 -1.72 -22.29 -29.04
N HIS A 141 -1.88 -20.97 -28.88
CA HIS A 141 -1.95 -20.04 -30.02
C HIS A 141 -0.61 -19.96 -30.75
N PHE A 142 0.51 -19.99 -30.03
CA PHE A 142 1.84 -19.98 -30.64
C PHE A 142 2.14 -21.30 -31.37
N ILE A 143 1.74 -22.45 -30.80
CA ILE A 143 1.87 -23.76 -31.46
C ILE A 143 0.99 -23.82 -32.72
N GLU A 144 -0.27 -23.37 -32.63
CA GLU A 144 -1.20 -23.34 -33.75
C GLU A 144 -0.68 -22.44 -34.89
N ARG A 145 -0.17 -21.25 -34.56
CA ARG A 145 0.46 -20.34 -35.53
C ARG A 145 1.73 -20.94 -36.18
N ALA A 146 2.53 -21.69 -35.42
CA ALA A 146 3.70 -22.38 -35.96
C ALA A 146 3.33 -23.55 -36.90
N ALA A 147 2.29 -24.31 -36.57
CA ALA A 147 1.78 -25.38 -37.41
C ALA A 147 1.14 -24.84 -38.72
N VAL A 148 0.33 -23.78 -38.62
CA VAL A 148 -0.26 -23.07 -39.78
C VAL A 148 0.82 -22.48 -40.69
N ALA A 149 1.93 -22.01 -40.14
CA ALA A 149 3.08 -21.53 -40.92
C ALA A 149 3.82 -22.65 -41.67
N TYR A 150 3.65 -23.92 -41.26
CA TYR A 150 4.17 -25.08 -42.00
C TYR A 150 3.20 -25.56 -43.09
N SER A 151 1.90 -25.67 -42.77
CA SER A 151 0.82 -25.81 -43.77
C SER A 151 -0.50 -25.29 -43.18
N PRO A 152 -1.33 -24.57 -43.96
CA PRO A 152 -2.65 -24.11 -43.50
C PRO A 152 -3.60 -25.25 -43.09
N GLU A 153 -3.34 -26.48 -43.55
CA GLU A 153 -4.12 -27.68 -43.18
C GLU A 153 -3.96 -28.07 -41.70
N PHE A 154 -2.92 -27.58 -41.01
CA PHE A 154 -2.71 -27.83 -39.58
C PHE A 154 -3.34 -26.76 -38.66
N ALA A 155 -4.22 -25.90 -39.19
CA ALA A 155 -5.07 -25.04 -38.36
C ALA A 155 -5.96 -25.88 -37.42
N ARG A 156 -6.20 -25.43 -36.18
CA ARG A 156 -7.00 -26.20 -35.23
C ARG A 156 -8.49 -26.01 -35.53
N PRO A 157 -9.27 -27.08 -35.73
CA PRO A 157 -10.73 -26.97 -35.84
C PRO A 157 -11.33 -26.34 -34.57
N PRO A 158 -12.36 -25.49 -34.69
CA PRO A 158 -12.90 -24.73 -33.55
C PRO A 158 -13.49 -25.61 -32.43
N ASN A 159 -13.89 -26.84 -32.75
CA ASN A 159 -14.41 -27.85 -31.82
C ASN A 159 -13.33 -28.81 -31.28
N MET A 160 -12.05 -28.64 -31.65
CA MET A 160 -10.97 -29.53 -31.22
C MET A 160 -10.32 -29.05 -29.91
N SER A 161 -10.22 -29.96 -28.93
CA SER A 161 -9.49 -29.70 -27.69
C SER A 161 -7.99 -29.55 -27.94
N ILE A 162 -7.29 -28.83 -27.06
CA ILE A 162 -5.85 -28.61 -27.19
C ILE A 162 -5.08 -29.93 -27.07
N SER A 163 -5.49 -30.82 -26.18
CA SER A 163 -4.94 -32.18 -26.07
C SER A 163 -5.08 -32.94 -27.39
N ALA A 164 -6.29 -32.99 -27.96
CA ALA A 164 -6.51 -33.65 -29.26
C ALA A 164 -5.70 -33.00 -30.40
N TYR A 165 -5.54 -31.68 -30.39
CA TYR A 165 -4.75 -30.96 -31.38
C TYR A 165 -3.25 -31.29 -31.30
N ILE A 166 -2.68 -31.35 -30.09
CA ILE A 166 -1.29 -31.76 -29.90
C ILE A 166 -1.11 -33.26 -30.26
N HIS A 167 -2.11 -34.12 -29.98
CA HIS A 167 -2.12 -35.50 -30.48
C HIS A 167 -2.07 -35.59 -32.00
N MET A 168 -2.87 -34.78 -32.72
CA MET A 168 -2.81 -34.71 -34.18
C MET A 168 -1.42 -34.29 -34.68
N LEU A 169 -0.79 -33.29 -34.05
CA LEU A 169 0.57 -32.86 -34.41
C LEU A 169 1.63 -33.94 -34.09
N MET A 170 1.43 -34.76 -33.05
CA MET A 170 2.29 -35.92 -32.76
C MET A 170 2.14 -37.03 -33.81
N ASP A 171 0.91 -37.33 -34.23
CA ASP A 171 0.64 -38.39 -35.22
C ASP A 171 1.14 -37.99 -36.62
N GLN A 172 1.10 -36.69 -36.95
CA GLN A 172 1.74 -36.10 -38.14
C GLN A 172 3.27 -35.95 -38.02
N ARG A 173 3.87 -36.40 -36.91
CA ARG A 173 5.31 -36.31 -36.58
C ARG A 173 5.89 -34.89 -36.57
N LEU A 174 5.04 -33.88 -36.37
CA LEU A 174 5.44 -32.49 -36.22
C LEU A 174 5.97 -32.21 -34.81
N ILE A 175 5.38 -32.84 -33.79
CA ILE A 175 5.86 -32.81 -32.40
C ILE A 175 6.35 -34.21 -32.00
N ALA A 176 7.49 -34.30 -31.32
CA ALA A 176 7.97 -35.57 -30.78
C ALA A 176 7.02 -36.09 -29.68
N ARG A 177 6.75 -37.40 -29.66
CA ARG A 177 5.66 -37.98 -28.85
C ARG A 177 5.85 -37.81 -27.34
N ASP A 178 7.09 -37.88 -26.88
CA ASP A 178 7.52 -37.57 -25.53
C ASP A 178 7.21 -36.10 -25.16
N LEU A 179 7.67 -35.17 -26.00
CA LEU A 179 7.50 -33.73 -25.81
C LEU A 179 6.02 -33.31 -25.85
N GLY A 180 5.23 -33.86 -26.77
CA GLY A 180 3.80 -33.53 -26.86
C GLY A 180 3.00 -34.02 -25.66
N LEU A 181 3.31 -35.20 -25.11
CA LEU A 181 2.69 -35.72 -23.89
C LEU A 181 3.09 -34.90 -22.65
N GLU A 182 4.35 -34.51 -22.53
CA GLU A 182 4.85 -33.63 -21.46
C GLU A 182 4.12 -32.27 -21.49
N TYR A 183 3.96 -31.67 -22.67
CA TYR A 183 3.20 -30.43 -22.84
C TYR A 183 1.72 -30.58 -22.46
N ILE A 184 1.04 -31.66 -22.86
CA ILE A 184 -0.38 -31.87 -22.53
C ILE A 184 -0.56 -31.94 -21.02
N LEU A 185 0.26 -32.75 -20.32
CA LEU A 185 0.21 -32.89 -18.86
C LEU A 185 0.46 -31.55 -18.18
N GLY A 186 1.47 -30.79 -18.63
CA GLY A 186 1.79 -29.48 -18.10
C GLY A 186 0.73 -28.42 -18.33
N TYR A 187 0.14 -28.41 -19.53
CA TYR A 187 -0.95 -27.52 -19.89
C TYR A 187 -2.21 -27.79 -19.08
N GLU A 188 -2.58 -29.07 -18.91
CA GLU A 188 -3.74 -29.48 -18.12
C GLU A 188 -3.52 -29.21 -16.62
N GLN A 189 -2.32 -29.47 -16.09
CA GLN A 189 -1.97 -29.13 -14.71
C GLN A 189 -2.01 -27.62 -14.46
N ALA A 190 -1.48 -26.79 -15.35
CA ALA A 190 -1.51 -25.33 -15.20
C ALA A 190 -2.93 -24.74 -15.34
N ARG A 191 -3.75 -25.29 -16.24
CA ARG A 191 -5.10 -24.78 -16.52
C ARG A 191 -6.14 -25.25 -15.50
N PHE A 192 -6.11 -26.53 -15.13
CA PHE A 192 -7.13 -27.18 -14.29
C PHE A 192 -6.65 -27.50 -12.87
N GLY A 193 -5.36 -27.34 -12.57
CA GLY A 193 -4.83 -27.43 -11.21
C GLY A 193 -5.36 -26.30 -10.32
N GLY A 194 -5.73 -26.65 -9.08
CA GLY A 194 -6.19 -25.72 -8.05
C GLY A 194 -5.08 -24.94 -7.35
N ASN A 195 -3.82 -25.37 -7.49
CA ASN A 195 -2.66 -24.73 -6.87
C ASN A 195 -1.84 -23.99 -7.93
N GLU A 196 -1.38 -22.78 -7.61
CA GLU A 196 -0.45 -22.03 -8.45
C GLU A 196 0.98 -22.60 -8.30
N SER A 197 1.57 -23.05 -9.40
CA SER A 197 2.90 -23.66 -9.40
C SER A 197 4.00 -22.61 -9.17
N GLY A 198 4.98 -22.98 -8.35
CA GLY A 198 6.21 -22.20 -8.19
C GLY A 198 7.13 -22.34 -9.40
N GLU A 199 8.00 -21.36 -9.62
CA GLU A 199 8.89 -21.27 -10.79
C GLU A 199 9.65 -22.58 -11.08
N SER A 200 10.22 -23.23 -10.06
CA SER A 200 10.97 -24.49 -10.18
C SER A 200 10.14 -25.70 -10.62
N GLN A 201 8.81 -25.65 -10.48
CA GLN A 201 7.90 -26.70 -11.00
C GLN A 201 7.55 -26.41 -12.46
N THR A 202 7.30 -25.15 -12.79
CA THR A 202 6.93 -24.72 -14.15
C THR A 202 8.10 -24.83 -15.14
N THR A 203 9.35 -24.62 -14.71
CA THR A 203 10.53 -24.74 -15.60
C THR A 203 10.74 -26.12 -16.22
N ASN A 204 10.22 -27.18 -15.58
CA ASN A 204 10.39 -28.55 -16.04
C ASN A 204 9.31 -29.03 -17.03
N ILE A 205 8.24 -28.26 -17.26
CA ILE A 205 6.95 -28.82 -17.68
C ILE A 205 6.34 -28.16 -18.96
N PRO A 206 7.04 -27.24 -19.68
CA PRO A 206 6.82 -27.19 -21.15
C PRO A 206 7.98 -26.67 -22.04
N ILE A 207 9.18 -26.35 -21.52
CA ILE A 207 10.21 -25.58 -22.29
C ILE A 207 10.98 -26.46 -23.30
N SER A 208 11.11 -27.75 -23.03
CA SER A 208 11.71 -28.79 -23.91
C SER A 208 11.05 -28.85 -25.30
N VAL A 209 9.72 -28.66 -25.34
CA VAL A 209 8.84 -28.91 -26.48
C VAL A 209 9.04 -27.89 -27.59
N VAL A 210 9.22 -26.62 -27.23
CA VAL A 210 9.53 -25.53 -28.15
C VAL A 210 10.97 -25.66 -28.68
N ALA A 211 11.90 -26.15 -27.86
CA ALA A 211 13.29 -26.36 -28.25
C ALA A 211 13.49 -27.56 -29.22
N GLY A 212 12.68 -28.62 -29.07
CA GLY A 212 12.73 -29.80 -29.95
C GLY A 212 12.37 -29.48 -31.41
N TYR A 213 11.34 -28.66 -31.62
CA TYR A 213 10.85 -28.29 -32.96
C TYR A 213 11.93 -27.63 -33.82
N HIS A 214 12.77 -26.77 -33.21
CA HIS A 214 13.79 -26.02 -33.94
C HIS A 214 15.03 -26.86 -34.31
N ARG A 215 15.27 -27.98 -33.61
CA ARG A 215 16.37 -28.90 -33.92
C ARG A 215 16.08 -29.77 -35.15
N SER A 216 14.82 -29.92 -35.55
CA SER A 216 14.41 -30.70 -36.73
C SER A 216 14.40 -29.90 -38.05
N TYR A 217 14.31 -28.56 -38.01
CA TYR A 217 14.18 -27.73 -39.23
C TYR A 217 15.46 -26.97 -39.64
N GLY A 218 16.50 -26.94 -38.79
CA GLY A 218 17.75 -26.23 -39.07
C GLY A 218 18.67 -26.87 -40.11
N GLN A 219 18.32 -28.03 -40.67
CA GLN A 219 19.23 -28.85 -41.50
C GLN A 219 18.84 -28.97 -42.98
N TYR A 220 17.74 -28.36 -43.42
CA TYR A 220 17.27 -28.41 -44.82
C TYR A 220 16.83 -27.05 -45.40
N ARG A 221 17.74 -26.06 -45.38
CA ARG A 221 17.82 -25.06 -46.46
C ARG A 221 19.20 -24.38 -46.53
N ALA A 222 20.17 -25.05 -47.16
CA ALA A 222 21.27 -24.33 -47.80
C ALA A 222 20.74 -23.68 -49.10
N GLU A 223 21.16 -22.44 -49.38
CA GLU A 223 20.82 -21.77 -50.65
C GLU A 223 21.52 -22.43 -51.85
N PRO A 224 21.05 -22.14 -53.07
CA PRO A 224 21.96 -21.41 -53.94
C PRO A 224 21.35 -20.20 -54.68
N SER A 225 22.29 -19.38 -55.15
CA SER A 225 22.19 -18.05 -55.76
C SER A 225 21.50 -17.91 -57.13
N MET A 226 21.26 -16.62 -57.48
CA MET A 226 21.23 -15.96 -58.82
C MET A 226 19.88 -15.50 -59.42
N ALA A 227 19.74 -14.16 -59.44
CA ALA A 227 19.42 -13.29 -60.58
C ALA A 227 18.00 -13.22 -61.21
N SER A 228 17.69 -11.99 -61.68
CA SER A 228 16.85 -11.63 -62.84
C SER A 228 15.37 -11.20 -62.65
N TYR A 229 15.12 -9.92 -62.96
CA TYR A 229 13.90 -9.29 -63.53
C TYR A 229 12.49 -9.54 -62.94
N GLY A 230 11.94 -8.48 -62.31
CA GLY A 230 10.91 -7.64 -62.97
C GLY A 230 9.41 -7.99 -62.89
N GLY A 231 8.67 -7.19 -62.09
CA GLY A 231 7.34 -6.69 -62.48
C GLY A 231 6.09 -7.26 -61.78
N GLY A 232 5.18 -6.35 -61.40
CA GLY A 232 3.74 -6.64 -61.21
C GLY A 232 3.24 -6.89 -59.77
N ALA A 233 2.52 -5.93 -59.20
CA ALA A 233 1.61 -6.15 -58.07
C ALA A 233 0.24 -6.66 -58.58
N PRO A 234 -0.60 -7.23 -57.70
CA PRO A 234 -1.74 -6.44 -57.21
C PRO A 234 -2.05 -6.58 -55.71
N MET A 235 -2.84 -5.64 -55.17
CA MET A 235 -3.23 -5.57 -53.75
C MET A 235 -4.51 -6.35 -53.38
N ALA A 236 -4.53 -6.91 -52.17
CA ALA A 236 -5.70 -7.22 -51.32
C ALA A 236 -5.21 -7.64 -49.91
N VAL A 237 -5.86 -7.41 -48.75
CA VAL A 237 -6.81 -6.39 -48.22
C VAL A 237 -6.42 -6.26 -46.71
N PRO A 238 -6.45 -5.08 -46.06
CA PRO A 238 -5.88 -4.93 -44.70
C PRO A 238 -6.85 -5.29 -43.57
N GLY A 239 -6.32 -5.88 -42.48
CA GLY A 239 -7.00 -5.91 -41.19
C GLY A 239 -6.87 -7.22 -40.40
N GLN A 240 -5.73 -7.45 -39.74
CA GLN A 240 -5.73 -8.19 -38.46
C GLN A 240 -4.46 -7.93 -37.64
N ASP A 241 -4.65 -7.91 -36.33
CA ASP A 241 -3.81 -7.28 -35.32
C ASP A 241 -2.34 -7.73 -35.32
N VAL A 242 -1.45 -6.75 -35.46
CA VAL A 242 -0.01 -6.92 -35.30
C VAL A 242 0.28 -7.15 -33.81
N ILE A 243 0.76 -8.35 -33.47
CA ILE A 243 1.26 -8.67 -32.12
C ILE A 243 2.31 -7.63 -31.71
N CYS A 244 2.18 -7.10 -30.50
CA CYS A 244 3.09 -6.08 -29.99
C CYS A 244 4.53 -6.60 -30.02
N GLU A 245 5.44 -5.81 -30.60
CA GLU A 245 6.84 -6.22 -30.81
C GLU A 245 7.55 -6.62 -29.50
N ASP A 246 7.09 -6.06 -28.37
CA ASP A 246 7.53 -6.41 -27.02
C ASP A 246 7.22 -7.86 -26.60
N GLU A 247 6.13 -8.47 -27.06
CA GLU A 247 5.80 -9.87 -26.72
C GLU A 247 6.67 -10.86 -27.50
N TYR A 248 6.85 -10.60 -28.79
CA TYR A 248 7.81 -11.33 -29.62
C TYR A 248 9.24 -11.17 -29.08
N ARG A 249 9.63 -9.96 -28.67
CA ARG A 249 10.94 -9.71 -28.02
C ARG A 249 11.08 -10.36 -26.66
N ARG A 250 10.00 -10.54 -25.87
CA ARG A 250 10.03 -11.32 -24.61
C ARG A 250 10.25 -12.79 -24.89
N PHE A 251 9.50 -13.37 -25.82
CA PHE A 251 9.67 -14.76 -26.24
C PHE A 251 11.09 -15.02 -26.78
N MET A 252 11.57 -14.18 -27.70
CA MET A 252 12.92 -14.30 -28.27
C MET A 252 14.04 -14.01 -27.25
N LYS A 253 13.82 -13.14 -26.26
CA LYS A 253 14.76 -12.96 -25.13
C LYS A 253 14.82 -14.17 -24.21
N LEU A 254 13.69 -14.80 -23.93
CA LEU A 254 13.61 -15.99 -23.07
C LEU A 254 14.28 -17.19 -23.78
N LEU A 255 14.07 -17.30 -25.11
CA LEU A 255 14.76 -18.25 -25.97
C LEU A 255 16.28 -17.97 -26.08
N SER A 256 16.69 -16.70 -26.17
CA SER A 256 18.11 -16.33 -26.28
C SER A 256 18.87 -16.34 -24.96
N LEU A 257 18.21 -16.15 -23.80
CA LEU A 257 18.89 -16.25 -22.50
C LEU A 257 19.38 -17.67 -22.19
N ILE A 258 18.79 -18.67 -22.85
CA ILE A 258 19.20 -20.09 -22.80
C ILE A 258 20.41 -20.35 -23.74
N LEU A 259 20.80 -19.39 -24.59
CA LEU A 259 21.91 -19.48 -25.55
C LEU A 259 22.85 -18.26 -25.41
N GLN A 260 23.90 -18.40 -24.60
CA GLN A 260 24.67 -17.31 -23.99
C GLN A 260 25.33 -16.27 -24.94
N VAL A 261 25.50 -15.04 -24.39
CA VAL A 261 26.45 -13.94 -24.74
C VAL A 261 25.94 -12.74 -25.60
N ALA A 262 25.83 -11.58 -24.93
CA ALA A 262 26.00 -10.17 -25.39
C ALA A 262 24.93 -9.49 -26.33
N PRO A 263 24.82 -8.12 -26.34
CA PRO A 263 23.53 -7.44 -26.54
C PRO A 263 23.45 -6.41 -27.70
N ILE A 264 22.24 -5.87 -27.98
CA ILE A 264 21.94 -4.49 -28.45
C ILE A 264 20.42 -4.15 -28.27
N ARG A 265 20.00 -2.89 -28.42
CA ARG A 265 18.87 -2.22 -27.69
C ARG A 265 17.60 -1.85 -28.49
N LEU A 266 16.57 -1.34 -27.75
CA LEU A 266 15.44 -0.42 -28.14
C LEU A 266 14.32 -1.03 -29.05
N SER A 267 13.02 -0.65 -29.06
CA SER A 267 12.11 0.19 -28.21
C SER A 267 10.69 0.27 -28.84
N ALA A 268 9.54 0.60 -28.22
CA ALA A 268 9.01 0.61 -26.83
C ALA A 268 7.56 1.21 -26.79
N ALA A 269 6.78 0.99 -25.69
CA ALA A 269 5.51 1.68 -25.28
C ALA A 269 4.18 1.34 -26.04
N ALA A 270 2.95 1.47 -25.49
CA ALA A 270 2.43 1.45 -24.10
C ALA A 270 0.86 1.41 -24.04
N ARG A 271 0.31 0.67 -23.04
CA ARG A 271 -0.95 0.87 -22.24
C ARG A 271 -2.32 1.20 -22.88
N SER A 272 -3.39 0.56 -22.36
CA SER A 272 -4.41 1.21 -21.48
C SER A 272 -5.35 0.19 -20.79
N TYR A 273 -6.22 0.64 -19.87
CA TYR A 273 -7.00 -0.16 -18.88
C TYR A 273 -8.52 0.03 -19.00
N ALA A 274 -9.31 -0.88 -18.41
CA ALA A 274 -10.65 -0.61 -17.86
C ALA A 274 -10.98 -1.58 -16.70
N SER A 275 -11.93 -1.23 -15.81
CA SER A 275 -12.14 -1.88 -14.50
C SER A 275 -13.62 -2.07 -14.11
N SER A 276 -13.88 -3.00 -13.17
CA SER A 276 -15.03 -2.97 -12.25
C SER A 276 -14.70 -3.74 -10.95
N ALA A 277 -15.41 -3.45 -9.85
CA ALA A 277 -15.11 -3.97 -8.50
C ALA A 277 -16.31 -4.71 -7.86
N PRO A 278 -16.10 -5.77 -7.04
CA PRO A 278 -17.17 -6.55 -6.39
C PRO A 278 -17.35 -6.26 -4.88
N GLN A 279 -18.37 -6.88 -4.27
CA GLN A 279 -18.77 -6.73 -2.86
C GLN A 279 -17.89 -7.52 -1.85
N LEU A 280 -18.07 -7.23 -0.56
CA LEU A 280 -17.24 -7.72 0.55
C LEU A 280 -17.75 -9.07 1.12
N ASP A 281 -17.01 -10.15 0.86
CA ASP A 281 -17.19 -11.45 1.54
C ASP A 281 -16.45 -11.48 2.90
N SER A 282 -17.00 -12.17 3.89
CA SER A 282 -16.38 -12.33 5.22
C SER A 282 -15.06 -13.13 5.16
N ASN A 283 -13.97 -12.59 5.72
CA ASN A 283 -12.64 -13.23 5.70
C ASN A 283 -12.47 -14.42 6.67
N ILE A 284 -13.51 -14.82 7.41
CA ILE A 284 -13.47 -16.03 8.25
C ILE A 284 -13.26 -17.24 7.33
N SER A 285 -12.12 -17.91 7.54
CA SER A 285 -11.55 -18.90 6.64
C SER A 285 -12.54 -19.98 6.17
N LYS A 286 -13.07 -19.84 4.94
CA LYS A 286 -13.69 -20.95 4.17
C LYS A 286 -12.67 -22.01 3.72
N SER A 287 -11.48 -22.02 4.29
CA SER A 287 -10.42 -23.00 4.05
C SER A 287 -10.37 -24.02 5.18
N SER A 288 -11.26 -25.02 5.15
CA SER A 288 -11.02 -26.39 5.64
C SER A 288 -12.19 -27.34 5.34
N SER A 289 -11.94 -28.32 4.47
CA SER A 289 -12.49 -29.69 4.47
C SER A 289 -14.00 -29.93 4.73
N ASN A 290 -14.74 -30.24 3.66
CA ASN A 290 -15.93 -31.12 3.69
C ASN A 290 -15.58 -32.60 3.96
N LEU A 291 -14.51 -32.86 4.71
CA LEU A 291 -13.98 -34.21 4.99
C LEU A 291 -14.03 -34.46 6.49
N VAL A 292 -15.12 -35.10 6.92
CA VAL A 292 -15.34 -35.65 8.27
C VAL A 292 -15.33 -34.60 9.40
N SER A 293 -16.38 -33.78 9.47
CA SER A 293 -16.70 -33.04 10.70
C SER A 293 -17.19 -34.02 11.78
N SER A 294 -16.34 -34.31 12.75
CA SER A 294 -16.70 -35.13 13.92
C SER A 294 -17.19 -34.22 15.04
N THR A 295 -18.51 -34.13 15.24
CA THR A 295 -19.18 -33.36 16.32
C THR A 295 -18.88 -33.84 17.74
N LYS A 296 -17.97 -34.79 17.93
CA LYS A 296 -17.56 -35.28 19.25
C LYS A 296 -16.72 -34.21 19.98
N PRO A 297 -17.08 -33.83 21.22
CA PRO A 297 -16.31 -32.86 21.99
C PRO A 297 -14.96 -33.42 22.41
N LEU A 298 -13.92 -32.60 22.32
CA LEU A 298 -12.58 -32.92 22.78
C LEU A 298 -12.52 -32.90 24.30
N ILE A 299 -12.19 -34.05 24.89
CA ILE A 299 -12.04 -34.25 26.34
C ILE A 299 -10.63 -34.76 26.60
N VAL A 300 -9.89 -34.09 27.48
CA VAL A 300 -8.51 -34.45 27.86
C VAL A 300 -8.43 -34.44 29.39
N ASN A 301 -7.91 -35.52 29.99
CA ASN A 301 -7.77 -35.67 31.45
C ASN A 301 -9.07 -35.37 32.21
N ASN A 302 -10.19 -35.90 31.72
CA ASN A 302 -11.55 -35.67 32.24
C ASN A 302 -12.03 -34.20 32.20
N GLN A 303 -11.34 -33.29 31.49
CA GLN A 303 -11.78 -31.91 31.27
C GLN A 303 -12.23 -31.71 29.83
N ARG A 304 -13.38 -31.04 29.61
CA ARG A 304 -13.80 -30.59 28.28
C ARG A 304 -12.89 -29.44 27.82
N ILE A 305 -12.37 -29.51 26.60
CA ILE A 305 -11.62 -28.42 26.00
C ILE A 305 -12.60 -27.45 25.32
N VAL A 306 -12.44 -26.16 25.62
CA VAL A 306 -13.31 -25.07 25.19
C VAL A 306 -12.42 -24.00 24.56
N ALA A 307 -12.84 -23.43 23.44
CA ALA A 307 -12.20 -22.28 22.82
C ALA A 307 -13.06 -21.04 23.07
N GLY A 308 -12.46 -19.96 23.57
CA GLY A 308 -13.10 -18.66 23.77
C GLY A 308 -12.53 -17.61 22.82
N ALA A 309 -13.36 -16.71 22.31
CA ALA A 309 -12.95 -15.63 21.43
C ALA A 309 -12.88 -14.30 22.19
N VAL A 310 -11.68 -13.75 22.36
CA VAL A 310 -11.47 -12.40 22.89
C VAL A 310 -11.45 -11.43 21.70
N VAL A 311 -12.64 -11.03 21.26
CA VAL A 311 -12.82 -10.06 20.17
C VAL A 311 -12.62 -8.65 20.72
N SER A 312 -11.77 -7.86 20.04
CA SER A 312 -11.38 -6.52 20.48
C SER A 312 -11.46 -5.47 19.36
N ARG A 313 -12.20 -4.37 19.60
CA ARG A 313 -12.23 -3.17 18.77
C ARG A 313 -11.11 -2.25 19.23
N GLN A 314 -10.12 -2.00 18.39
CA GLN A 314 -8.94 -1.19 18.73
C GLN A 314 -9.29 0.31 18.86
N PRO A 315 -8.53 1.11 19.63
CA PRO A 315 -8.72 2.56 19.67
C PRO A 315 -8.67 3.17 18.27
N LEU A 316 -9.69 3.97 17.91
CA LEU A 316 -9.79 4.66 16.62
C LEU A 316 -9.22 6.08 16.69
N ILE A 317 -9.13 6.67 17.88
CA ILE A 317 -8.49 7.96 18.13
C ILE A 317 -7.41 7.83 19.21
N LEU A 318 -6.46 8.77 19.23
CA LEU A 318 -5.45 8.87 20.28
C LEU A 318 -6.09 9.06 21.66
N ARG A 319 -5.49 8.48 22.70
CA ARG A 319 -5.89 8.69 24.10
C ARG A 319 -5.81 10.16 24.51
N ASP A 320 -6.57 10.53 25.53
CA ASP A 320 -6.41 11.84 26.16
C ASP A 320 -5.06 11.93 26.89
N LEU A 321 -4.50 13.14 26.91
CA LEU A 321 -3.26 13.48 27.60
C LEU A 321 -3.53 13.71 29.09
N LEU A 322 -2.68 13.15 29.95
CA LEU A 322 -2.71 13.47 31.39
C LEU A 322 -2.35 14.95 31.61
N PRO A 323 -2.82 15.61 32.68
CA PRO A 323 -2.51 17.02 32.94
C PRO A 323 -1.00 17.32 32.93
N PHE A 324 -0.19 16.44 33.50
CA PHE A 324 1.28 16.55 33.45
C PHE A 324 1.84 16.46 32.01
N GLU A 325 1.28 15.59 31.17
CA GLU A 325 1.71 15.46 29.77
C GLU A 325 1.32 16.70 28.96
N GLN A 326 0.16 17.29 29.22
CA GLN A 326 -0.28 18.54 28.58
C GLN A 326 0.71 19.68 28.88
N GLU A 327 1.04 19.89 30.17
CA GLU A 327 2.02 20.89 30.59
C GLU A 327 3.43 20.59 30.04
N TYR A 328 3.85 19.32 30.02
CA TYR A 328 5.14 18.92 29.44
C TYR A 328 5.22 19.19 27.94
N PHE A 329 4.19 18.83 27.17
CA PHE A 329 4.17 19.12 25.73
C PHE A 329 4.04 20.60 25.42
N GLN A 330 3.33 21.38 26.26
CA GLN A 330 3.30 22.83 26.15
C GLN A 330 4.69 23.44 26.41
N TYR A 331 5.38 23.01 27.48
CA TYR A 331 6.75 23.42 27.77
C TYR A 331 7.73 23.10 26.63
N GLN A 332 7.64 21.88 26.06
CA GLN A 332 8.46 21.51 24.90
C GLN A 332 8.12 22.34 23.65
N LYS A 333 6.84 22.63 23.37
CA LYS A 333 6.40 23.51 22.26
C LYS A 333 6.91 24.94 22.42
N ASP A 334 6.95 25.47 23.63
CA ASP A 334 7.54 26.78 23.93
C ASP A 334 9.07 26.77 23.77
N LEU A 335 9.77 25.75 24.28
CA LEU A 335 11.22 25.59 24.12
C LEU A 335 11.62 25.40 22.65
N GLU A 336 10.91 24.56 21.90
CA GLU A 336 11.11 24.38 20.46
C GLU A 336 10.91 25.70 19.71
N ARG A 337 9.90 26.52 20.07
CA ARG A 337 9.69 27.84 19.45
C ARG A 337 10.84 28.80 19.75
N ASP A 338 11.35 28.79 20.98
CA ASP A 338 12.41 29.71 21.40
C ASP A 338 13.78 29.33 20.80
N HIS A 339 14.01 28.03 20.51
CA HIS A 339 15.17 27.52 19.78
C HIS A 339 15.00 27.44 18.26
N ALA A 340 13.79 27.65 17.72
CA ALA A 340 13.52 27.54 16.29
C ALA A 340 14.25 28.61 15.48
N ALA A 341 14.75 28.22 14.30
CA ALA A 341 15.21 29.19 13.31
C ALA A 341 14.04 30.10 12.87
N PRO A 342 14.29 31.41 12.62
CA PRO A 342 13.23 32.33 12.22
C PRO A 342 12.57 31.89 10.92
N PHE A 343 11.24 31.96 10.88
CA PHE A 343 10.46 31.51 9.72
C PHE A 343 10.82 32.31 8.46
N ALA A 344 11.28 31.61 7.42
CA ALA A 344 11.76 32.19 6.17
C ALA A 344 10.62 32.66 5.25
N ALA A 345 9.87 33.67 5.66
CA ALA A 345 8.67 34.15 4.95
C ALA A 345 8.90 34.41 3.45
N GLU A 346 10.03 35.01 3.06
CA GLU A 346 10.37 35.30 1.66
C GLU A 346 10.57 34.05 0.77
N PHE A 347 10.78 32.87 1.38
CA PHE A 347 10.90 31.61 0.66
C PHE A 347 9.53 31.01 0.32
N TYR A 348 8.56 31.16 1.22
CA TYR A 348 7.21 30.61 1.07
C TYR A 348 6.25 31.59 0.37
N PHE A 349 6.37 32.89 0.66
CA PHE A 349 5.52 33.94 0.12
C PHE A 349 6.28 34.82 -0.87
N LYS A 350 5.71 35.03 -2.05
CA LYS A 350 6.24 36.00 -3.03
C LYS A 350 6.03 37.42 -2.50
N LYS A 351 7.07 38.26 -2.58
CA LYS A 351 7.01 39.66 -2.17
C LYS A 351 5.86 40.40 -2.87
N GLY A 352 5.02 41.07 -2.11
CA GLY A 352 3.84 41.80 -2.58
C GLY A 352 2.59 40.94 -2.81
N SER A 353 2.64 39.63 -2.57
CA SER A 353 1.46 38.75 -2.71
C SER A 353 0.40 39.05 -1.65
N VAL A 354 -0.88 38.83 -1.99
CA VAL A 354 -2.01 38.80 -1.03
C VAL A 354 -1.70 37.86 0.15
N ALA A 355 -1.12 36.69 -0.12
CA ALA A 355 -0.73 35.73 0.92
C ALA A 355 0.34 36.26 1.87
N GLU A 356 1.30 37.06 1.38
CA GLU A 356 2.31 37.69 2.24
C GLU A 356 1.69 38.76 3.15
N ARG A 357 0.78 39.59 2.60
CA ARG A 357 0.11 40.65 3.36
C ARG A 357 -0.77 40.06 4.47
N ARG A 358 -1.52 39.00 4.16
CA ARG A 358 -2.34 38.25 5.14
C ARG A 358 -1.52 37.58 6.23
N TRP A 359 -0.44 36.89 5.85
CA TRP A 359 0.45 36.29 6.84
C TRP A 359 1.03 37.35 7.78
N ARG A 360 1.52 38.50 7.26
CA ARG A 360 2.01 39.61 8.09
C ARG A 360 0.94 40.19 9.01
N GLN A 361 -0.31 40.30 8.56
CA GLN A 361 -1.42 40.77 9.38
C GLN A 361 -1.72 39.78 10.51
N SER A 362 -1.87 38.49 10.20
CA SER A 362 -2.07 37.42 11.19
C SER A 362 -0.93 37.32 12.21
N GLU A 363 0.32 37.49 11.79
CA GLU A 363 1.48 37.57 12.70
C GLU A 363 1.39 38.81 13.61
N ALA A 364 1.02 39.98 13.08
CA ALA A 364 0.84 41.20 13.87
C ALA A 364 -0.28 41.05 14.90
N ASP A 365 -1.40 40.44 14.51
CA ASP A 365 -2.53 40.14 15.39
C ASP A 365 -2.13 39.14 16.49
N ARG A 366 -1.37 38.09 16.16
CA ARG A 366 -0.84 37.12 17.14
C ARG A 366 0.13 37.78 18.12
N MET A 367 1.01 38.66 17.64
CA MET A 367 1.95 39.42 18.48
C MET A 367 1.21 40.42 19.38
N ALA A 368 0.15 41.05 18.89
CA ALA A 368 -0.71 41.92 19.70
C ALA A 368 -1.44 41.13 20.80
N ALA A 369 -2.01 39.98 20.47
CA ALA A 369 -2.68 39.09 21.43
C ALA A 369 -1.73 38.56 22.50
N GLN A 370 -0.50 38.17 22.13
CA GLN A 370 0.52 37.71 23.08
C GLN A 370 0.97 38.85 24.02
N LYS A 371 1.04 40.09 23.52
CA LYS A 371 1.39 41.29 24.30
C LYS A 371 0.26 41.79 25.21
N ALA A 372 -1.00 41.44 24.93
CA ALA A 372 -2.16 41.79 25.75
C ALA A 372 -2.31 40.94 27.03
N GLY A 373 -1.44 39.94 27.23
CA GLY A 373 -1.42 39.07 28.42
C GLY A 373 -1.92 37.65 28.13
N GLY A 374 -1.21 36.65 28.67
CA GLY A 374 -1.32 35.23 28.30
C GLY A 374 -2.70 34.56 28.45
N ALA A 375 -3.69 35.22 29.08
CA ALA A 375 -5.08 34.76 29.05
C ALA A 375 -5.67 34.74 27.63
N GLY A 376 -5.18 35.60 26.73
CA GLY A 376 -5.62 35.66 25.33
C GLY A 376 -5.16 34.47 24.47
N ALA A 377 -4.10 33.75 24.86
CA ALA A 377 -3.56 32.65 24.04
C ALA A 377 -4.54 31.47 23.94
N LYS A 378 -5.17 31.07 25.06
CA LYS A 378 -6.25 30.06 25.05
C LYS A 378 -7.50 30.55 24.31
N ALA A 379 -7.76 31.85 24.27
CA ALA A 379 -8.87 32.41 23.51
C ALA A 379 -8.61 32.45 22.00
N ALA A 380 -7.36 32.65 21.55
CA ALA A 380 -7.00 32.69 20.14
C ALA A 380 -6.98 31.30 19.47
N GLU A 381 -6.47 30.28 20.16
CA GLU A 381 -6.52 28.88 19.68
C GLU A 381 -7.97 28.33 19.73
N ALA A 382 -8.80 28.84 20.66
CA ALA A 382 -10.24 28.58 20.72
C ALA A 382 -11.06 29.40 19.70
N SER A 383 -10.68 30.62 19.31
CA SER A 383 -11.44 31.43 18.35
C SER A 383 -11.25 30.95 16.90
N SER A 384 -10.12 30.32 16.58
CA SER A 384 -10.00 29.52 15.35
C SER A 384 -10.90 28.28 15.32
N SER A 385 -11.57 27.92 16.44
CA SER A 385 -12.40 26.71 16.54
C SER A 385 -13.84 26.92 17.05
N SER A 386 -14.23 28.07 17.62
CA SER A 386 -15.53 28.19 18.33
C SER A 386 -16.33 29.51 18.21
N SER A 387 -15.88 30.52 17.47
CA SER A 387 -16.60 31.82 17.40
C SER A 387 -17.46 32.03 16.14
N SER A 388 -18.63 31.39 16.06
CA SER A 388 -19.79 31.88 15.27
C SER A 388 -21.10 31.08 15.48
N SER A 389 -21.40 30.62 16.71
CA SER A 389 -22.70 30.02 17.04
C SER A 389 -23.81 31.08 17.21
N SER A 390 -24.25 31.70 16.12
CA SER A 390 -25.44 32.56 16.14
C SER A 390 -26.23 32.52 14.83
N SER A 391 -27.45 31.96 14.93
CA SER A 391 -28.58 32.08 13.99
C SER A 391 -28.32 31.86 12.50
N ALA A 392 -28.74 30.69 12.01
CA ALA A 392 -29.05 30.52 10.60
C ALA A 392 -30.18 31.48 10.17
N ALA A 393 -29.84 32.45 9.32
CA ALA A 393 -30.77 33.13 8.45
C ALA A 393 -30.25 32.94 7.02
N ALA A 394 -30.88 32.04 6.27
CA ALA A 394 -30.59 31.88 4.85
C ALA A 394 -31.18 33.10 4.12
N THR A 395 -30.33 34.10 3.85
CA THR A 395 -30.65 35.15 2.88
C THR A 395 -30.22 34.67 1.51
N GLU A 396 -31.18 34.54 0.61
CA GLU A 396 -30.96 34.07 -0.76
C GLU A 396 -30.03 35.02 -1.52
N ALA A 397 -29.06 34.46 -2.25
CA ALA A 397 -28.11 35.24 -3.04
C ALA A 397 -28.75 35.73 -4.34
N SER A 398 -29.35 36.92 -4.31
CA SER A 398 -29.73 37.68 -5.50
C SER A 398 -28.64 38.71 -5.84
N GLY A 399 -27.86 38.39 -6.88
CA GLY A 399 -26.91 39.20 -7.66
C GLY A 399 -26.38 40.55 -7.15
N GLU A 400 -25.04 40.65 -7.09
CA GLU A 400 -24.22 41.83 -7.48
C GLU A 400 -22.72 41.46 -7.46
N ASP A 401 -22.22 40.86 -8.55
CA ASP A 401 -20.83 40.36 -8.71
C ASP A 401 -19.85 41.41 -9.29
N GLU A 402 -19.66 42.60 -8.69
CA GLU A 402 -18.67 43.58 -9.23
C GLU A 402 -17.68 44.26 -8.25
N ASP A 403 -17.72 44.08 -6.92
CA ASP A 403 -16.66 44.64 -6.03
C ASP A 403 -16.25 43.75 -4.84
N MET A 404 -16.09 42.44 -5.08
CA MET A 404 -15.45 41.54 -4.10
C MET A 404 -13.93 41.59 -4.26
N THR A 405 -13.20 41.95 -3.19
CA THR A 405 -11.74 42.04 -3.27
C THR A 405 -11.11 40.67 -3.51
N GLU A 406 -9.98 40.64 -4.24
CA GLU A 406 -9.21 39.40 -4.49
C GLU A 406 -8.82 38.69 -3.17
N GLU A 407 -8.76 39.44 -2.08
CA GLU A 407 -8.53 38.91 -0.74
C GLU A 407 -9.75 38.09 -0.28
N GLU A 408 -10.94 38.68 -0.24
CA GLU A 408 -12.17 37.98 0.20
C GLU A 408 -12.45 36.72 -0.63
N ARG A 409 -12.19 36.75 -1.94
CA ARG A 409 -12.32 35.59 -2.83
C ARG A 409 -11.43 34.42 -2.42
N VAL A 410 -10.17 34.69 -2.05
CA VAL A 410 -9.24 33.66 -1.55
C VAL A 410 -9.64 33.18 -0.15
N ALA A 411 -10.14 34.06 0.73
CA ALA A 411 -10.61 33.65 2.05
C ALA A 411 -11.86 32.75 1.99
N ALA A 412 -12.79 33.02 1.06
CA ALA A 412 -13.96 32.18 0.83
C ALA A 412 -13.61 30.77 0.30
N GLN A 413 -12.41 30.60 -0.27
CA GLN A 413 -11.94 29.34 -0.84
C GLN A 413 -11.14 28.49 0.18
N GLU A 414 -10.69 29.08 1.27
CA GLU A 414 -10.04 28.39 2.39
C GLU A 414 -11.10 27.82 3.35
N ALA A 415 -11.70 26.69 2.97
CA ALA A 415 -12.65 25.98 3.82
C ALA A 415 -12.02 25.62 5.18
N LYS A 416 -12.55 26.22 6.25
CA LYS A 416 -12.16 25.93 7.64
C LYS A 416 -12.40 24.44 7.91
N VAL A 417 -11.33 23.73 8.28
CA VAL A 417 -11.44 22.31 8.66
C VAL A 417 -12.05 22.23 10.05
N GLU A 418 -13.32 21.84 10.10
CA GLU A 418 -14.00 21.53 11.36
C GLU A 418 -13.76 20.05 11.72
N PHE A 419 -13.24 19.82 12.92
CA PHE A 419 -13.00 18.48 13.43
C PHE A 419 -14.24 17.98 14.16
N ASN A 420 -14.60 16.72 13.94
CA ASN A 420 -15.68 16.07 14.68
C ASN A 420 -15.34 15.95 16.18
N ASP A 421 -16.37 15.98 17.02
CA ASP A 421 -16.24 15.73 18.46
C ASP A 421 -15.55 14.39 18.74
N ARG A 422 -14.62 14.39 19.72
CA ARG A 422 -13.99 13.16 20.25
C ARG A 422 -14.97 12.25 21.00
N VAL A 423 -16.08 12.81 21.48
CA VAL A 423 -17.14 12.14 22.24
C VAL A 423 -18.33 11.95 21.31
N THR A 424 -18.74 10.69 21.09
CA THR A 424 -19.81 10.38 20.13
C THR A 424 -21.21 10.53 20.76
N GLU A 425 -22.26 10.33 19.97
CA GLU A 425 -23.60 10.16 20.53
C GLU A 425 -23.73 8.89 21.38
N ALA A 426 -23.01 7.82 21.03
CA ALA A 426 -23.02 6.55 21.76
C ALA A 426 -22.39 6.71 23.16
N ASP A 427 -21.37 7.55 23.28
CA ASP A 427 -20.82 7.95 24.58
C ASP A 427 -21.84 8.70 25.44
N ARG A 428 -22.48 9.73 24.87
CA ARG A 428 -23.48 10.56 25.57
C ARG A 428 -24.71 9.74 26.01
N LYS A 429 -25.10 8.72 25.24
CA LYS A 429 -26.21 7.79 25.53
C LYS A 429 -25.78 6.58 26.37
N ASN A 430 -24.47 6.40 26.58
CA ASN A 430 -23.83 5.20 27.10
C ASN A 430 -24.35 3.88 26.46
N ASP A 431 -24.40 3.85 25.12
CA ASP A 431 -24.87 2.68 24.39
C ASP A 431 -23.80 1.57 24.35
N ILE A 432 -23.90 0.65 25.31
CA ILE A 432 -23.00 -0.49 25.46
C ILE A 432 -23.01 -1.47 24.27
N ARG A 433 -23.95 -1.37 23.32
CA ARG A 433 -23.95 -2.21 22.12
C ARG A 433 -23.24 -1.55 20.93
N SER A 434 -22.92 -0.26 20.99
CA SER A 434 -22.29 0.46 19.88
C SER A 434 -20.77 0.34 19.87
N LEU A 435 -20.19 0.11 18.69
CA LEU A 435 -18.75 0.15 18.43
C LEU A 435 -18.18 1.58 18.43
N GLU A 436 -19.03 2.58 18.16
CA GLU A 436 -18.74 4.02 18.14
C GLU A 436 -18.62 4.63 19.55
N ARG A 437 -18.92 3.85 20.60
CA ARG A 437 -18.66 4.25 21.99
C ARG A 437 -17.16 4.17 22.28
N ALA A 438 -16.64 5.07 23.12
CA ALA A 438 -15.28 5.07 23.66
C ALA A 438 -14.19 4.91 22.59
N LEU A 439 -14.18 5.78 21.58
CA LEU A 439 -13.25 5.71 20.44
C LEU A 439 -11.77 5.68 20.84
N ALA A 440 -11.41 6.32 21.96
CA ALA A 440 -10.04 6.38 22.48
C ALA A 440 -9.59 5.12 23.26
N ARG A 441 -10.49 4.14 23.43
CA ARG A 441 -10.31 2.95 24.29
C ARG A 441 -10.43 1.66 23.50
N THR A 442 -9.78 0.59 23.98
CA THR A 442 -10.08 -0.76 23.48
C THR A 442 -11.40 -1.26 24.06
N LEU A 443 -12.34 -1.67 23.19
CA LEU A 443 -13.57 -2.36 23.60
C LEU A 443 -13.44 -3.86 23.37
N TYR A 444 -14.07 -4.63 24.25
CA TYR A 444 -14.10 -6.09 24.26
C TYR A 444 -15.54 -6.59 24.20
N LEU A 445 -15.80 -7.58 23.34
CA LEU A 445 -17.09 -8.24 23.26
C LEU A 445 -17.31 -9.17 24.45
N ILE A 446 -18.40 -8.98 25.19
CA ILE A 446 -18.93 -9.96 26.14
C ILE A 446 -20.37 -10.33 25.75
N VAL A 447 -20.75 -11.57 26.05
CA VAL A 447 -22.07 -12.13 25.75
C VAL A 447 -22.73 -12.67 27.02
N LYS A 448 -24.05 -12.63 27.05
CA LYS A 448 -24.89 -13.04 28.18
C LYS A 448 -25.62 -14.35 27.85
N LYS A 449 -25.23 -15.45 28.50
CA LYS A 449 -25.95 -16.73 28.40
C LYS A 449 -27.25 -16.69 29.23
N PRO A 450 -28.30 -17.49 28.89
CA PRO A 450 -29.59 -17.53 29.59
C PRO A 450 -29.49 -18.23 30.97
N ARG A 451 -28.75 -17.62 31.90
CA ARG A 451 -28.56 -18.10 33.28
C ARG A 451 -28.38 -16.93 34.25
N ASP A 452 -28.83 -17.09 35.49
CA ASP A 452 -28.77 -16.02 36.50
C ASP A 452 -27.35 -15.80 37.05
N GLN A 453 -26.57 -16.88 37.21
CA GLN A 453 -25.21 -16.84 37.76
C GLN A 453 -24.16 -16.95 36.65
N HIS A 454 -23.08 -16.16 36.75
CA HIS A 454 -22.03 -16.06 35.73
C HIS A 454 -22.59 -15.80 34.32
N ALA A 455 -23.65 -14.99 34.20
CA ALA A 455 -24.35 -14.77 32.92
C ALA A 455 -23.42 -14.24 31.82
N TRP A 456 -22.56 -13.27 32.18
CA TRP A 456 -21.62 -12.61 31.27
C TRP A 456 -20.26 -13.31 31.23
N GLN A 457 -19.75 -13.48 30.01
CA GLN A 457 -18.46 -14.09 29.71
C GLN A 457 -18.03 -13.70 28.27
N PHE A 458 -16.83 -14.12 27.85
CA PHE A 458 -16.47 -14.09 26.44
C PHE A 458 -17.32 -15.14 25.66
N PRO A 459 -17.56 -14.92 24.35
CA PRO A 459 -18.05 -15.95 23.45
C PRO A 459 -17.15 -17.18 23.57
N GLN A 460 -17.72 -18.36 23.85
CA GLN A 460 -16.92 -19.58 24.07
C GLN A 460 -17.73 -20.84 23.83
N GLY A 461 -17.07 -21.84 23.25
CA GLY A 461 -17.72 -23.06 22.85
C GLY A 461 -16.82 -24.28 22.75
N GLY A 462 -17.41 -25.42 22.40
CA GLY A 462 -16.76 -26.72 22.51
C GLY A 462 -15.79 -26.97 21.36
N VAL A 463 -14.56 -27.40 21.67
CA VAL A 463 -13.63 -27.82 20.61
C VAL A 463 -13.97 -29.24 20.18
N HIS A 464 -14.17 -29.46 18.89
CA HIS A 464 -14.31 -30.80 18.31
C HIS A 464 -12.95 -31.48 18.11
N VAL A 465 -12.93 -32.81 18.00
CA VAL A 465 -11.68 -33.59 17.84
C VAL A 465 -10.96 -33.30 16.51
N THR A 466 -11.67 -32.81 15.49
CA THR A 466 -11.15 -32.59 14.12
C THR A 466 -10.84 -31.14 13.76
N GLU A 467 -11.05 -30.19 14.67
CA GLU A 467 -10.82 -28.75 14.44
C GLU A 467 -9.74 -28.20 15.39
N ASN A 468 -9.07 -27.11 15.03
CA ASN A 468 -8.13 -26.43 15.93
C ASN A 468 -8.80 -25.33 16.77
N LEU A 469 -8.10 -24.82 17.79
CA LEU A 469 -8.64 -23.81 18.72
C LEU A 469 -9.13 -22.52 18.02
N GLN A 470 -8.48 -22.11 16.93
CA GLN A 470 -8.85 -20.91 16.16
C GLN A 470 -10.13 -21.16 15.34
N GLU A 471 -10.22 -22.33 14.69
CA GLU A 471 -11.40 -22.76 13.94
C GLU A 471 -12.61 -22.94 14.86
N ALA A 472 -12.44 -23.60 16.01
CA ALA A 472 -13.47 -23.74 17.04
C ALA A 472 -13.96 -22.36 17.51
N ALA A 473 -13.05 -21.46 17.89
CA ALA A 473 -13.41 -20.11 18.32
C ALA A 473 -14.13 -19.31 17.22
N GLY A 474 -13.74 -19.48 15.94
CA GLY A 474 -14.39 -18.82 14.80
C GLY A 474 -15.78 -19.38 14.50
N ARG A 475 -15.95 -20.70 14.57
CA ARG A 475 -17.24 -21.39 14.39
C ARG A 475 -18.24 -21.01 15.48
N GLU A 476 -17.86 -21.19 16.74
CA GLU A 476 -18.72 -20.91 17.89
C GLU A 476 -19.09 -19.42 17.94
N LEU A 477 -18.19 -18.51 17.57
CA LEU A 477 -18.49 -17.08 17.47
C LEU A 477 -19.47 -16.75 16.33
N ALA A 478 -19.38 -17.44 15.19
CA ALA A 478 -20.33 -17.27 14.09
C ALA A 478 -21.72 -17.87 14.42
N GLU A 479 -21.76 -18.92 15.24
CA GLU A 479 -22.98 -19.55 15.78
C GLU A 479 -23.64 -18.65 16.85
N GLU A 480 -22.88 -18.16 17.84
CA GLU A 480 -23.38 -17.32 18.96
C GLU A 480 -23.69 -15.86 18.58
N CYS A 481 -22.90 -15.26 17.68
CA CYS A 481 -22.92 -13.82 17.39
C CYS A 481 -23.17 -13.47 15.91
N GLY A 482 -23.43 -14.47 15.06
CA GLY A 482 -23.71 -14.31 13.64
C GLY A 482 -22.48 -14.04 12.76
N ALA A 483 -22.65 -14.22 11.45
CA ALA A 483 -21.58 -14.09 10.46
C ALA A 483 -21.30 -12.64 10.01
N ASN A 484 -22.08 -11.65 10.46
CA ASN A 484 -21.98 -10.25 10.01
C ASN A 484 -20.91 -9.45 10.79
N MET A 485 -19.71 -10.03 10.94
CA MET A 485 -18.55 -9.40 11.56
C MET A 485 -17.30 -9.70 10.73
N ASP A 486 -16.57 -8.68 10.31
CA ASP A 486 -15.25 -8.84 9.71
C ASP A 486 -14.20 -8.94 10.81
N LEU A 487 -13.67 -10.16 10.97
CA LEU A 487 -12.85 -10.57 12.09
C LEU A 487 -11.51 -11.12 11.63
N TRP A 488 -10.44 -10.65 12.26
CA TRP A 488 -9.10 -11.17 12.07
C TRP A 488 -8.55 -11.76 13.36
N PHE A 489 -8.32 -13.06 13.36
CA PHE A 489 -7.61 -13.75 14.44
C PHE A 489 -6.10 -13.46 14.35
N VAL A 490 -5.52 -13.01 15.46
CA VAL A 490 -4.11 -12.59 15.53
C VAL A 490 -3.15 -13.76 15.29
N GLY A 491 -3.56 -14.97 15.64
CA GLY A 491 -2.80 -16.20 15.42
C GLY A 491 -3.40 -17.43 16.08
N ARG A 492 -2.64 -18.53 16.04
CA ARG A 492 -3.04 -19.87 16.54
C ARG A 492 -2.62 -20.14 18.00
N VAL A 493 -1.99 -19.18 18.67
CA VAL A 493 -1.55 -19.31 20.06
C VAL A 493 -2.61 -18.69 20.97
N PRO A 494 -3.12 -19.41 21.99
CA PRO A 494 -4.03 -18.83 22.96
C PRO A 494 -3.31 -17.81 23.84
N ILE A 495 -3.94 -16.66 24.08
CA ILE A 495 -3.39 -15.55 24.87
C ILE A 495 -3.57 -15.75 26.38
N GLY A 496 -4.38 -16.73 26.79
CA GLY A 496 -4.58 -17.12 28.18
C GLY A 496 -5.54 -18.28 28.30
N HIS A 497 -5.84 -18.68 29.53
CA HIS A 497 -6.73 -19.81 29.81
C HIS A 497 -7.49 -19.62 31.12
N TYR A 498 -8.64 -20.27 31.23
CA TYR A 498 -9.43 -20.34 32.46
C TYR A 498 -9.90 -21.78 32.69
N ASN A 499 -9.90 -22.24 33.94
CA ASN A 499 -10.21 -23.62 34.30
C ASN A 499 -11.25 -23.61 35.42
N TYR A 500 -12.41 -24.21 35.19
CA TYR A 500 -13.46 -24.30 36.20
C TYR A 500 -14.01 -25.72 36.30
N SER A 501 -14.33 -26.13 37.52
CA SER A 501 -14.90 -27.45 37.81
C SER A 501 -16.42 -27.42 37.66
N PHE A 502 -17.00 -28.50 37.12
CA PHE A 502 -18.45 -28.65 37.07
C PHE A 502 -18.98 -29.07 38.44
N SER A 503 -20.04 -28.41 38.90
CA SER A 503 -20.72 -28.79 40.16
C SER A 503 -21.29 -30.21 40.05
N LYS A 504 -21.41 -30.93 41.17
CA LYS A 504 -21.92 -32.31 41.19
C LYS A 504 -23.30 -32.42 40.52
N ALA A 505 -24.20 -31.49 40.86
CA ALA A 505 -25.54 -31.38 40.25
C ALA A 505 -25.54 -31.07 38.74
N PHE A 506 -24.50 -30.42 38.19
CA PHE A 506 -24.35 -30.25 36.74
C PHE A 506 -23.82 -31.53 36.08
N ARG A 507 -22.85 -32.21 36.72
CA ARG A 507 -22.28 -33.49 36.24
C ARG A 507 -23.32 -34.61 36.18
N GLU A 508 -24.26 -34.64 37.13
CA GLU A 508 -25.38 -35.58 37.16
C GLU A 508 -26.43 -35.34 36.06
N LYS A 509 -26.53 -34.10 35.55
CA LYS A 509 -27.42 -33.73 34.43
C LYS A 509 -26.76 -33.81 33.05
N THR A 510 -25.44 -33.99 32.99
CA THR A 510 -24.67 -34.01 31.74
C THR A 510 -24.60 -35.44 31.21
N GLU A 511 -24.69 -35.63 29.89
CA GLU A 511 -24.62 -36.95 29.23
C GLU A 511 -23.36 -37.76 29.55
N ASN A 512 -22.29 -37.12 30.03
CA ASN A 512 -21.03 -37.77 30.34
C ASN A 512 -20.52 -37.39 31.75
N PRO A 513 -20.99 -38.07 32.82
CA PRO A 513 -20.67 -37.73 34.21
C PRO A 513 -19.19 -37.94 34.58
N THR A 514 -18.40 -38.55 33.71
CA THR A 514 -16.94 -38.69 33.87
C THR A 514 -16.19 -37.36 33.75
N VAL A 515 -16.78 -36.35 33.11
CA VAL A 515 -16.16 -35.03 32.94
C VAL A 515 -16.24 -34.23 34.25
N SER A 516 -15.08 -33.73 34.73
CA SER A 516 -14.94 -33.04 36.01
C SER A 516 -15.04 -31.50 35.89
N GLY A 517 -14.82 -30.95 34.69
CA GLY A 517 -14.83 -29.51 34.44
C GLY A 517 -14.50 -29.15 33.00
N ALA A 518 -14.25 -27.87 32.76
CA ALA A 518 -13.85 -27.34 31.45
C ALA A 518 -12.59 -26.47 31.56
N LYS A 519 -11.74 -26.57 30.53
CA LYS A 519 -10.58 -25.72 30.32
C LYS A 519 -10.79 -24.88 29.07
N VAL A 520 -10.96 -23.58 29.28
CA VAL A 520 -11.14 -22.56 28.25
C VAL A 520 -9.78 -22.04 27.83
N PHE A 521 -9.50 -22.03 26.53
CA PHE A 521 -8.35 -21.35 25.93
C PHE A 521 -8.82 -20.15 25.14
N PHE A 522 -8.25 -18.98 25.39
CA PHE A 522 -8.70 -17.73 24.79
C PHE A 522 -7.89 -17.36 23.56
N MET A 523 -8.55 -17.23 22.42
CA MET A 523 -8.00 -16.83 21.13
C MET A 523 -8.24 -15.33 20.92
N LYS A 524 -7.22 -14.59 20.49
CA LYS A 524 -7.34 -13.14 20.25
C LYS A 524 -7.86 -12.85 18.85
N ALA A 525 -8.90 -12.02 18.75
CA ALA A 525 -9.41 -11.51 17.49
C ALA A 525 -9.57 -9.98 17.51
N HIS A 526 -9.47 -9.37 16.34
CA HIS A 526 -9.78 -7.97 16.08
C HIS A 526 -11.00 -7.88 15.18
N ILE A 527 -11.90 -6.95 15.50
CA ILE A 527 -13.03 -6.58 14.62
C ILE A 527 -12.64 -5.34 13.82
N PHE A 528 -12.90 -5.39 12.51
CA PHE A 528 -12.71 -4.25 11.60
C PHE A 528 -14.02 -3.62 11.14
N ALA A 529 -15.06 -4.44 10.95
CA ALA A 529 -16.39 -3.99 10.52
C ALA A 529 -17.48 -4.98 10.96
N GLY A 530 -18.74 -4.58 10.81
CA GLY A 530 -19.91 -5.41 11.15
C GLY A 530 -20.39 -5.21 12.60
N GLN A 531 -21.33 -6.04 13.04
CA GLN A 531 -21.95 -5.97 14.37
C GLN A 531 -22.53 -7.33 14.76
N VAL A 532 -22.53 -7.60 16.08
CA VAL A 532 -23.09 -8.82 16.68
C VAL A 532 -24.59 -8.95 16.39
N GLN A 533 -24.99 -10.15 15.96
CA GLN A 533 -26.37 -10.57 15.79
C GLN A 533 -26.65 -11.75 16.72
N VAL A 534 -27.43 -11.50 17.76
CA VAL A 534 -27.75 -12.49 18.81
C VAL A 534 -28.82 -13.47 18.31
N ASP A 535 -28.60 -14.76 18.52
CA ASP A 535 -29.48 -15.85 18.10
C ASP A 535 -30.77 -15.97 18.96
N ASN A 536 -30.74 -15.44 20.19
CA ASN A 536 -31.78 -15.53 21.22
C ASN A 536 -32.06 -16.95 21.75
N ASN A 537 -31.21 -17.95 21.42
CA ASN A 537 -31.34 -19.31 21.95
C ASN A 537 -30.18 -19.66 22.88
N GLU A 538 -28.93 -19.49 22.43
CA GLU A 538 -27.73 -19.68 23.27
C GLU A 538 -27.29 -18.38 23.96
N ILE A 539 -27.47 -17.23 23.31
CA ILE A 539 -27.13 -15.90 23.83
C ILE A 539 -28.40 -15.05 23.95
N VAL A 540 -28.52 -14.26 25.02
CA VAL A 540 -29.67 -13.37 25.27
C VAL A 540 -29.31 -11.90 25.05
N ASP A 541 -28.05 -11.52 25.26
CA ASP A 541 -27.58 -10.14 25.14
C ASP A 541 -26.08 -10.09 24.88
N TYR A 542 -25.59 -8.93 24.43
CA TYR A 542 -24.18 -8.64 24.24
C TYR A 542 -23.83 -7.21 24.66
N ALA A 543 -22.56 -6.99 24.97
CA ALA A 543 -22.04 -5.65 25.26
C ALA A 543 -20.58 -5.53 24.80
N TRP A 544 -20.22 -4.32 24.38
CA TRP A 544 -18.86 -3.89 24.08
C TRP A 544 -18.33 -3.05 25.24
N VAL A 545 -17.51 -3.68 26.09
CA VAL A 545 -17.04 -3.12 27.36
C VAL A 545 -15.56 -2.80 27.34
N THR A 546 -15.15 -1.75 28.06
CA THR A 546 -13.74 -1.49 28.37
C THR A 546 -13.22 -2.47 29.42
N LYS A 547 -11.90 -2.60 29.55
CA LYS A 547 -11.25 -3.39 30.64
C LYS A 547 -11.75 -2.97 32.04
N GLN A 548 -12.05 -1.68 32.22
CA GLN A 548 -12.45 -1.11 33.50
C GLN A 548 -13.90 -1.42 33.88
N GLU A 549 -14.79 -1.50 32.88
CA GLU A 549 -16.21 -1.85 33.07
C GLU A 549 -16.41 -3.37 33.20
N MET A 550 -15.58 -4.18 32.52
CA MET A 550 -15.75 -5.64 32.48
C MET A 550 -15.83 -6.29 33.88
N LYS A 551 -15.10 -5.75 34.86
CA LYS A 551 -15.12 -6.18 36.27
C LYS A 551 -16.52 -6.15 36.91
N ASP A 552 -17.41 -5.27 36.41
CA ASP A 552 -18.75 -5.06 36.94
C ASP A 552 -19.78 -5.99 36.28
N TYR A 553 -19.41 -6.64 35.16
CA TYR A 553 -20.24 -7.61 34.43
C TYR A 553 -19.92 -9.06 34.76
N VAL A 554 -18.63 -9.42 34.85
CA VAL A 554 -18.17 -10.79 35.05
C VAL A 554 -17.84 -11.08 36.52
N SER A 555 -17.89 -12.34 36.94
CA SER A 555 -17.51 -12.73 38.31
C SER A 555 -16.03 -12.44 38.58
N ALA A 556 -15.69 -12.02 39.80
CA ALA A 556 -14.32 -11.63 40.19
C ALA A 556 -13.24 -12.69 39.87
N GLU A 557 -13.52 -13.98 40.11
CA GLU A 557 -12.60 -15.09 39.77
C GLU A 557 -12.30 -15.15 38.26
N TYR A 558 -13.31 -14.90 37.42
CA TYR A 558 -13.15 -14.84 35.97
C TYR A 558 -12.40 -13.57 35.56
N TYR A 559 -12.73 -12.41 36.15
CA TYR A 559 -12.01 -11.16 35.87
C TYR A 559 -10.51 -11.29 36.18
N GLU A 560 -10.17 -11.85 37.35
CA GLU A 560 -8.79 -12.08 37.77
C GLU A 560 -8.03 -13.02 36.81
N ALA A 561 -8.70 -14.00 36.22
CA ALA A 561 -8.09 -14.89 35.22
C ALA A 561 -7.92 -14.25 33.83
N VAL A 562 -8.72 -13.23 33.48
CA VAL A 562 -8.69 -12.62 32.13
C VAL A 562 -8.06 -11.23 32.06
N LYS A 563 -7.96 -10.48 33.16
CA LYS A 563 -7.51 -9.07 33.19
C LYS A 563 -6.16 -8.83 32.52
N ASP A 564 -5.23 -9.77 32.61
CA ASP A 564 -3.87 -9.64 32.06
C ASP A 564 -3.83 -9.86 30.53
N MET A 565 -4.90 -10.42 29.96
CA MET A 565 -5.10 -10.49 28.51
C MET A 565 -5.63 -9.18 27.90
N LEU A 566 -6.05 -8.22 28.74
CA LEU A 566 -6.75 -7.01 28.33
C LEU A 566 -5.82 -5.78 28.36
N SER A 567 -5.96 -4.92 27.36
CA SER A 567 -5.25 -3.64 27.24
C SER A 567 -5.72 -2.66 28.31
N ASP A 568 -4.78 -1.97 28.95
CA ASP A 568 -5.06 -0.81 29.82
C ASP A 568 -5.36 0.48 29.03
N LEU A 569 -5.11 0.46 27.72
CA LEU A 569 -5.44 1.49 26.74
C LEU A 569 -6.75 1.15 26.03
#